data_AF-A0A2S0S582-F1
#
_entry.id   AF-A0A2S0S582-F1
#
_cell.length_a   1.000
_cell.length_b   1.000
_cell.length_c   1.000
_cell.angle_alpha   90.00
_cell.angle_beta   90.00
_cell.angle_gamma   90.00
#
_symmetry.space_group_name_H-M   'P 1'
#
loop_
_entity.id
_entity.type
_entity.pdbx_description
1 polymer ?
#
loop_
_entity_poly.entity_id
_entity_poly.type
_entity_poly.pdbx_seq_one_letter_code
_entity_poly.pdbx_strand_id
1 'polypeptide(L)' 'ADCAVLIVAAGTGEFEAGISKNGQTREHALLAYTLGVKQLIVGVNKMDSTEPPYSESRFEEIKKVVSAYIKKI' A
#
# COMPACT_ATOMS: atom_id res chain seq x y z
N ALA A 1 11.78 3.05 15.25
CA ALA A 1 10.31 2.91 15.34
C ALA A 1 10.01 1.43 15.44
N ASP A 2 9.15 1.03 16.37
CA ASP A 2 8.84 -0.39 16.61
C ASP A 2 7.82 -0.95 15.61
N CYS A 3 7.00 -0.06 15.03
CA CYS A 3 6.02 -0.36 14.00
C CYS A 3 5.90 0.82 13.03
N ALA A 4 5.64 0.54 11.75
CA ALA A 4 5.33 1.53 10.73
C ALA A 4 3.92 1.31 10.18
N VAL A 5 3.25 2.41 9.86
CA VAL A 5 1.94 2.39 9.20
C VAL A 5 2.11 2.95 7.79
N LEU A 6 1.77 2.13 6.80
CA LEU A 6 1.80 2.49 5.39
C LEU A 6 0.37 2.71 4.89
N ILE A 7 0.07 3.94 4.46
CA ILE A 7 -1.26 4.28 3.92
C ILE A 7 -1.22 4.16 2.39
N VAL A 8 -2.21 3.47 1.83
CA VAL A 8 -2.35 3.21 0.39
C VAL A 8 -3.74 3.66 -0.05
N ALA A 9 -3.83 4.54 -1.05
CA ALA A 9 -5.11 4.96 -1.60
C ALA A 9 -5.71 3.85 -2.48
N ALA A 10 -7.02 3.60 -2.37
CA ALA A 10 -7.74 2.60 -3.13
C ALA A 10 -8.28 3.10 -4.47
N GLY A 11 -8.34 4.43 -4.64
CA GLY A 11 -8.83 5.09 -5.85
C GLY A 11 -8.10 4.59 -7.09
N THR A 12 -8.85 4.40 -8.17
CA THR A 12 -8.32 4.02 -9.48
C THR A 12 -7.39 5.12 -9.99
N GLY A 13 -6.16 4.76 -10.37
CA GLY A 13 -5.10 5.69 -10.77
C GLY A 13 -4.21 6.14 -9.60
N GLU A 14 -4.78 6.43 -8.42
CA GLU A 14 -3.99 6.79 -7.23
C GLU A 14 -3.16 5.61 -6.72
N PHE A 15 -3.78 4.42 -6.66
CA PHE A 15 -3.09 3.20 -6.26
C PHE A 15 -1.93 2.86 -7.20
N GLU A 16 -2.19 2.89 -8.50
CA GLU A 16 -1.24 2.55 -9.56
C GLU A 16 -0.07 3.54 -9.58
N ALA A 17 -0.33 4.83 -9.37
CA ALA A 17 0.71 5.84 -9.23
C ALA A 17 1.57 5.60 -7.97
N GLY A 18 0.93 5.30 -6.84
CA GLY A 18 1.60 5.05 -5.57
C GLY A 18 2.49 3.80 -5.56
N ILE A 19 2.11 2.74 -6.27
CA ILE A 19 2.87 1.49 -6.41
C ILE A 19 3.78 1.45 -7.64
N SER A 20 3.82 2.53 -8.43
CA SER A 20 4.73 2.65 -9.57
C SER A 20 6.21 2.68 -9.15
N LYS A 21 7.14 2.58 -10.09
CA LYS A 21 8.58 2.61 -9.79
C LYS A 21 9.03 3.89 -9.08
N ASN A 22 8.37 5.01 -9.35
CA ASN A 22 8.62 6.31 -8.72
C ASN A 22 7.55 6.63 -7.67
N GLY A 23 6.78 5.62 -7.25
CA GLY A 23 5.65 5.77 -6.36
C GLY A 23 6.11 5.89 -4.91
N GLN A 24 5.51 6.84 -4.19
CA GLN A 24 5.84 7.13 -2.80
C GLN A 24 5.58 5.95 -1.86
N THR A 25 4.58 5.11 -2.12
CA THR A 25 4.28 3.94 -1.28
C THR A 25 5.44 2.94 -1.26
N ARG A 26 6.15 2.80 -2.38
CA ARG A 26 7.33 1.93 -2.49
C ARG A 26 8.53 2.48 -1.73
N GLU A 27 8.82 3.76 -1.93
CA GLU A 27 9.94 4.43 -1.29
C GLU A 27 9.80 4.41 0.24
N HIS A 28 8.62 4.74 0.76
CA HIS A 28 8.36 4.70 2.20
C HIS A 28 8.44 3.29 2.79
N ALA A 29 7.96 2.27 2.08
CA ALA A 29 8.07 0.88 2.54
C ALA A 29 9.54 0.41 2.60
N LEU A 30 10.33 0.74 1.58
CA LEU A 30 11.76 0.43 1.56
C LEU A 30 12.51 1.18 2.66
N LEU A 31 12.22 2.47 2.84
CA LEU A 31 12.83 3.27 3.91
C LEU A 31 12.52 2.69 5.28
N ALA A 32 11.26 2.33 5.56
CA ALA A 32 10.87 1.69 6.82
C ALA A 32 11.67 0.39 7.07
N TYR A 33 11.86 -0.42 6.02
CA TYR A 33 12.67 -1.64 6.10
C TYR A 33 14.15 -1.34 6.37
N THR A 34 14.75 -0.39 5.66
CA THR A 34 16.16 0.02 5.86
C THR A 34 16.42 0.62 7.26
N LEU A 35 15.40 1.24 7.87
CA LEU A 35 15.45 1.76 9.23
C LEU A 35 15.26 0.68 10.30
N GLY A 36 15.11 -0.60 9.91
CA GLY A 36 15.01 -1.74 10.81
C GLY A 36 13.62 -1.99 11.39
N VAL A 37 12.57 -1.40 10.80
CA VAL A 37 11.18 -1.63 11.24
C VAL A 37 10.73 -3.03 10.82
N LYS A 38 10.50 -3.90 11.81
CA LYS A 38 10.10 -5.30 11.57
C LYS A 38 8.59 -5.52 11.47
N GLN A 39 7.78 -4.55 11.91
CA GLN A 39 6.32 -4.63 11.88
C GLN A 39 5.77 -3.52 11.01
N LEU A 40 5.01 -3.90 9.97
CA LEU A 40 4.39 -2.97 9.04
C LEU A 40 2.88 -3.22 9.00
N ILE A 41 2.10 -2.19 9.27
CA ILE A 41 0.64 -2.19 9.13
C ILE A 41 0.29 -1.45 7.84
N VAL A 42 -0.52 -2.05 6.98
CA VAL A 42 -0.98 -1.42 5.74
C VAL A 42 -2.43 -0.99 5.92
N GLY A 43 -2.69 0.32 5.79
CA GLY A 43 -4.03 0.90 5.79
C GLY A 43 -4.46 1.24 4.37
N VAL A 44 -5.56 0.66 3.89
CA VAL A 44 -6.15 1.03 2.60
C VAL A 44 -7.16 2.15 2.82
N ASN A 45 -6.88 3.33 2.26
CA ASN A 45 -7.64 4.57 2.43
C ASN A 45 -8.45 4.91 1.17
N LYS A 46 -9.44 5.79 1.29
CA LYS A 46 -10.34 6.22 0.20
C LYS A 46 -11.10 5.07 -0.48
N MET A 47 -11.55 4.08 0.31
CA MET A 47 -12.36 2.96 -0.21
C MET A 47 -13.73 3.40 -0.74
N ASP A 48 -14.23 4.56 -0.29
CA ASP A 48 -15.43 5.20 -0.83
C ASP A 48 -15.27 5.63 -2.31
N SER A 49 -14.04 5.91 -2.74
CA SER A 49 -13.70 6.37 -4.09
C SER A 49 -13.44 5.23 -5.08
N THR A 50 -13.62 3.98 -4.68
CA THR A 50 -13.56 2.84 -5.60
C THR A 50 -14.82 2.77 -6.45
N GLU A 51 -14.76 2.10 -7.59
CA GLU A 51 -15.94 1.85 -8.43
C GLU A 51 -16.20 0.33 -8.50
N PRO A 52 -17.30 -0.18 -7.91
CA PRO A 52 -18.26 0.50 -7.03
C PRO A 52 -17.65 0.92 -5.67
N PRO A 53 -18.27 1.86 -4.92
CA PRO A 53 -17.77 2.27 -3.60
C PRO A 53 -17.65 1.08 -2.65
N TYR A 54 -16.56 1.05 -1.87
CA TYR A 54 -16.23 -0.03 -0.94
C TYR A 54 -16.15 -1.42 -1.60
N SER A 55 -15.62 -1.48 -2.82
CA SER A 55 -15.47 -2.72 -3.57
C SER A 55 -14.46 -3.67 -2.89
N GLU A 56 -14.94 -4.82 -2.44
CA GLU A 56 -14.09 -5.87 -1.86
C GLU A 56 -13.07 -6.40 -2.87
N SER A 57 -13.45 -6.51 -4.15
CA SER A 57 -12.54 -6.99 -5.20
C SER A 57 -11.34 -6.06 -5.37
N ARG A 58 -11.55 -4.74 -5.25
CA ARG A 58 -10.47 -3.74 -5.29
C ARG A 58 -9.56 -3.85 -4.08
N PHE A 59 -10.13 -4.06 -2.89
CA PHE A 59 -9.33 -4.27 -1.68
C PHE A 59 -8.45 -5.51 -1.77
N GLU A 60 -9.00 -6.65 -2.22
CA GLU A 60 -8.24 -7.89 -2.37
C GLU A 60 -7.14 -7.79 -3.44
N GLU A 61 -7.38 -7.05 -4.53
CA GLU A 61 -6.36 -6.73 -5.53
C GLU A 61 -5.19 -5.95 -4.90
N ILE A 62 -5.49 -4.85 -4.22
CA ILE A 62 -4.50 -4.00 -3.56
C ILE A 62 -3.70 -4.80 -2.53
N LYS A 63 -4.40 -5.55 -1.68
CA LYS A 63 -3.79 -6.42 -0.67
C LYS A 63 -2.83 -7.43 -1.30
N LYS A 64 -3.23 -8.09 -2.39
CA LYS A 64 -2.38 -9.06 -3.09
C LYS A 64 -1.11 -8.41 -3.66
N VAL A 65 -1.24 -7.26 -4.31
CA VAL A 65 -0.11 -6.54 -4.92
C VAL A 65 0.85 -6.01 -3.85
N VAL A 66 0.32 -5.35 -2.81
CA VAL A 66 1.12 -4.79 -1.71
C VAL A 66 1.80 -5.91 -0.91
N SER A 67 1.11 -7.01 -0.63
CA SER A 67 1.71 -8.17 0.04
C SER A 67 2.83 -8.80 -0.78
N ALA A 68 2.67 -8.92 -2.10
CA ALA A 68 3.71 -9.43 -2.98
C ALA A 68 4.91 -8.48 -3.06
N TYR A 69 4.68 -7.17 -2.96
CA TYR A 69 5.75 -6.17 -2.91
C TYR A 69 6.52 -6.23 -1.59
N ILE A 70 5.83 -6.23 -0.45
CA ILE A 70 6.46 -6.33 0.88
C ILE A 70 7.27 -7.62 1.04
N LYS A 71 6.85 -8.72 0.41
CA LYS A 71 7.64 -9.97 0.41
C LYS A 71 8.94 -9.90 -0.41
N LYS A 72 9.08 -8.93 -1.32
CA LYS A 72 10.26 -8.79 -2.19
C LYS A 72 11.33 -7.87 -1.60
N ILE A 73 10.96 -6.99 -0.68
CA ILE A 73 11.87 -6.13 0.10
C ILE A 73 12.30 -6.87 1.36
#